data_AF-A0A7J7IQ54-F1
#
_entry.id   AF-A0A7J7IQ54-F1
#
_cell.length_a   1.000
_cell.length_b   1.000
_cell.length_c   1.000
_cell.angle_alpha   90.00
_cell.angle_beta   90.00
_cell.angle_gamma   90.00
#
_symmetry.space_group_name_H-M   'P 1'
#
loop_
_entity.id
_entity.type
_entity.pdbx_description
1 polymer ?
#
loop_
_entity_poly.entity_id
_entity_poly.type
_entity_poly.pdbx_seq_one_letter_code
_entity_poly.pdbx_strand_id
1 'polypeptide(L)'
;MDADLLPLMVQENYLLFTNAKRHPPNTPYALRCMHDAADAISCGDLANEQIRRHNRWDLSNTLAFFSCILPGHAMAGTQMNGRANFPSWLGKNSTTGKIQRLVTDWEQRFKAARAPGGVLGSAVTQCPLVLDYLPMIPYRLVFPLVHHGSDALPDLIRTMDSYSLTLEHWRALLDDLWLRPTTEVSAAMKASLTRAYQQRQHPLHYVPRTRHRQPEKIADSGLGVTEASMVDDQGTTITDDIDIPASPDSSSDTEADPVHRRAYRATEIVSVG
;
A
#
# COMPACT_ATOMS: atom_id res chain seq x y z
N MET A 1 3.57 2.22 -30.58
CA MET A 1 2.81 1.37 -29.64
C MET A 1 3.60 1.33 -28.35
N ASP A 2 2.93 1.43 -27.20
CA ASP A 2 3.56 1.52 -25.88
C ASP A 2 4.21 0.18 -25.49
N ALA A 3 5.53 0.19 -25.25
CA ALA A 3 6.31 -1.00 -24.92
C ALA A 3 6.04 -1.52 -23.50
N ASP A 4 5.49 -0.68 -22.63
CA ASP A 4 5.29 -0.99 -21.22
C ASP A 4 3.90 -1.59 -20.99
N LEU A 5 2.91 -1.09 -21.72
CA LEU A 5 1.52 -1.54 -21.60
C LEU A 5 1.22 -2.81 -22.42
N LEU A 6 1.88 -3.00 -23.57
CA LEU A 6 1.61 -4.12 -24.46
C LEU A 6 1.81 -5.51 -23.81
N PRO A 7 2.93 -5.80 -23.12
CA PRO A 7 3.11 -7.07 -22.44
C PRO A 7 1.98 -7.39 -21.45
N LEU A 8 1.52 -6.38 -20.70
CA LEU A 8 0.43 -6.50 -19.74
C LEU A 8 -0.91 -6.77 -20.43
N MET A 9 -1.17 -6.11 -21.57
CA MET A 9 -2.37 -6.36 -22.38
C MET A 9 -2.42 -7.79 -22.90
N VAL A 10 -1.29 -8.33 -23.36
CA VAL A 10 -1.22 -9.72 -23.84
C VAL A 10 -1.40 -10.69 -22.66
N GLN A 11 -0.73 -10.44 -21.54
CA GLN A 11 -0.82 -11.29 -20.34
C GLN A 11 -2.23 -11.36 -19.73
N GLU A 12 -3.00 -10.26 -19.75
CA GLU A 12 -4.38 -10.27 -19.24
C GLU A 12 -5.33 -11.02 -20.20
N ASN A 13 -5.06 -10.99 -21.51
CA ASN A 13 -6.03 -11.39 -22.52
C ASN A 13 -5.69 -12.66 -23.30
N TYR A 14 -4.47 -13.22 -23.20
CA TYR A 14 -4.06 -14.36 -24.03
C TYR A 14 -4.99 -15.58 -23.87
N LEU A 15 -5.55 -15.79 -22.69
CA LEU A 15 -6.51 -16.88 -22.41
C LEU A 15 -7.89 -16.68 -23.05
N LEU A 16 -8.26 -15.44 -23.40
CA LEU A 16 -9.52 -15.14 -24.08
C LEU A 16 -9.48 -15.53 -25.56
N PHE A 17 -8.29 -15.66 -26.13
CA PHE A 17 -8.11 -16.04 -27.52
C PHE A 17 -8.18 -17.56 -27.67
N THR A 18 -9.14 -18.02 -28.47
CA THR A 18 -9.27 -19.45 -28.78
C THR A 18 -9.28 -19.66 -30.29
N ASN A 19 -8.79 -20.82 -30.70
CA ASN A 19 -8.86 -21.24 -32.09
C ASN A 19 -9.48 -22.63 -32.14
N ALA A 20 -10.81 -22.70 -32.23
CA ALA A 20 -11.53 -23.97 -32.26
C ALA A 20 -11.11 -24.90 -33.42
N LYS A 21 -10.52 -24.35 -34.50
CA LYS A 21 -10.03 -25.13 -35.65
C LYS A 21 -8.65 -25.75 -35.40
N ARG A 22 -7.76 -25.06 -34.68
CA ARG A 22 -6.39 -25.51 -34.38
C ARG A 22 -6.29 -26.23 -33.03
N HIS A 23 -7.09 -25.82 -32.05
CA HIS A 23 -7.10 -26.29 -30.66
C HIS A 23 -8.56 -26.36 -30.16
N PRO A 24 -9.24 -27.52 -30.29
CA PRO A 24 -10.58 -27.66 -29.76
C PRO A 24 -10.58 -27.39 -28.24
N PRO A 25 -11.61 -26.72 -27.69
CA PRO A 25 -11.68 -26.45 -26.26
C PRO A 25 -11.67 -27.76 -25.46
N ASN A 26 -11.08 -27.74 -24.27
CA ASN A 26 -10.93 -28.90 -23.37
C ASN A 26 -10.10 -30.06 -23.93
N THR A 27 -9.16 -29.78 -24.83
CA THR A 27 -8.17 -30.77 -25.28
C THR A 27 -6.83 -30.60 -24.56
N PRO A 28 -6.06 -31.68 -24.35
CA PRO A 28 -4.71 -31.57 -23.81
C PRO A 28 -3.79 -30.71 -24.70
N TYR A 29 -4.12 -30.60 -25.99
CA TYR A 29 -3.39 -29.75 -26.92
C TYR A 29 -3.65 -28.26 -26.68
N ALA A 30 -4.89 -27.85 -26.38
CA ALA A 30 -5.18 -26.48 -26.00
C ALA A 30 -4.45 -26.06 -24.71
N LEU A 31 -4.36 -26.96 -23.73
CA LEU A 31 -3.59 -26.73 -22.50
C LEU A 31 -2.09 -26.55 -22.78
N ARG A 32 -1.51 -27.34 -23.70
CA ARG A 32 -0.11 -27.17 -24.14
C ARG A 32 0.12 -25.80 -24.76
N CYS A 33 -0.79 -25.31 -25.59
CA CYS A 33 -0.66 -23.98 -26.18
C CYS A 33 -0.74 -22.85 -25.14
N MET A 34 -1.62 -22.99 -24.13
CA MET A 34 -1.68 -22.05 -23.00
C MET A 34 -0.39 -22.08 -22.18
N HIS A 35 0.16 -23.28 -21.94
CA HIS A 35 1.44 -23.47 -21.28
C HIS A 35 2.58 -22.79 -22.05
N ASP A 36 2.71 -23.05 -23.35
CA ASP A 36 3.75 -22.46 -24.20
C ASP A 36 3.64 -20.92 -24.25
N ALA A 37 2.42 -20.39 -24.25
CA ALA A 37 2.18 -18.95 -24.15
C ALA A 37 2.61 -18.38 -22.78
N ALA A 38 2.30 -19.09 -21.69
CA ALA A 38 2.69 -18.68 -20.34
C ALA A 38 4.22 -18.72 -20.12
N ASP A 39 4.91 -19.74 -20.66
CA ASP A 39 6.36 -19.85 -20.65
C ASP A 39 7.02 -18.71 -21.43
N ALA A 40 6.47 -18.37 -22.60
CA ALA A 40 6.93 -17.24 -23.40
C ALA A 40 6.79 -15.90 -22.66
N ILE A 41 5.62 -15.66 -22.02
CA ILE A 41 5.41 -14.46 -21.19
C ILE A 41 6.42 -14.41 -20.04
N SER A 42 6.67 -15.54 -19.38
CA SER A 42 7.64 -15.64 -18.28
C SER A 42 9.07 -15.32 -18.74
N CYS A 43 9.47 -15.78 -19.93
CA CYS A 43 10.75 -15.40 -20.55
C CYS A 43 10.81 -13.90 -20.88
N GLY A 44 9.68 -13.33 -21.32
CA GLY A 44 9.51 -11.90 -21.54
C GLY A 44 9.73 -11.09 -20.26
N ASP A 45 9.19 -11.54 -19.13
CA ASP A 45 9.39 -10.89 -17.82
C ASP A 45 10.86 -10.89 -17.39
N LEU A 46 11.60 -11.98 -17.63
CA LEU A 46 13.05 -12.02 -17.38
C LEU A 46 13.80 -10.98 -18.23
N ALA A 47 13.44 -10.84 -19.51
CA ALA A 47 14.03 -9.82 -20.38
C ALA A 47 13.65 -8.39 -19.93
N ASN A 48 12.40 -8.18 -19.52
CA ASN A 48 11.93 -6.91 -18.97
C ASN A 48 12.70 -6.54 -17.69
N GLU A 49 12.95 -7.50 -16.81
CA GLU A 49 13.76 -7.29 -15.61
C GLU A 49 15.18 -6.81 -15.96
N GLN A 50 15.83 -7.44 -16.94
CA GLN A 50 17.17 -7.02 -17.40
C GLN A 50 17.18 -5.62 -17.99
N ILE A 51 16.14 -5.25 -18.75
CA ILE A 51 15.97 -3.89 -19.28
C ILE A 51 15.84 -2.89 -18.14
N ARG A 52 14.97 -3.14 -17.16
CA ARG A 52 14.73 -2.18 -16.05
C ARG A 52 15.88 -2.10 -15.06
N ARG A 53 16.54 -3.22 -14.75
CA ARG A 53 17.65 -3.26 -13.77
C ARG A 53 18.95 -2.73 -14.34
N HIS A 54 19.24 -3.00 -15.61
CA HIS A 54 20.54 -2.69 -16.21
C HIS A 54 20.47 -1.70 -17.39
N ASN A 55 19.30 -1.13 -17.69
CA ASN A 55 19.08 -0.22 -18.84
C ASN A 55 19.51 -0.82 -20.19
N ARG A 56 19.40 -2.15 -20.35
CA ARG A 56 19.78 -2.86 -21.58
C ARG A 56 18.68 -2.82 -22.64
N TRP A 57 18.44 -1.64 -23.20
CA TRP A 57 17.41 -1.42 -24.23
C TRP A 57 17.61 -2.23 -25.52
N ASP A 58 18.82 -2.76 -25.74
CA ASP A 58 19.11 -3.71 -26.83
C ASP A 58 18.23 -4.97 -26.78
N LEU A 59 17.75 -5.34 -25.59
CA LEU A 59 16.86 -6.48 -25.37
C LEU A 59 15.38 -6.17 -25.65
N SER A 60 15.04 -4.94 -26.04
CA SER A 60 13.64 -4.53 -26.32
C SER A 60 12.97 -5.39 -27.40
N ASN A 61 13.70 -5.76 -28.46
CA ASN A 61 13.19 -6.68 -29.48
C ASN A 61 12.95 -8.09 -28.93
N THR A 62 13.81 -8.52 -28.02
CA THR A 62 13.69 -9.82 -27.36
C THR A 62 12.46 -9.85 -26.45
N LEU A 63 12.25 -8.77 -25.68
CA LEU A 63 11.04 -8.57 -24.90
C LEU A 63 9.80 -8.65 -25.78
N ALA A 64 9.72 -7.83 -26.83
CA ALA A 64 8.54 -7.81 -27.72
C ALA A 64 8.25 -9.18 -28.37
N PHE A 65 9.29 -9.93 -28.74
CA PHE A 65 9.15 -11.27 -29.29
C PHE A 65 8.53 -12.24 -28.27
N PHE A 66 9.12 -12.33 -27.07
CA PHE A 66 8.66 -13.27 -26.04
C PHE A 66 7.36 -12.87 -25.36
N SER A 67 7.11 -11.58 -25.14
CA SER A 67 5.92 -11.11 -24.43
C SER A 67 4.69 -10.96 -25.32
N CYS A 68 4.86 -10.71 -26.63
CA CYS A 68 3.73 -10.39 -27.51
C CYS A 68 3.58 -11.35 -28.70
N ILE A 69 4.67 -11.57 -29.46
CA ILE A 69 4.60 -12.33 -30.71
C ILE A 69 4.42 -13.82 -30.45
N LEU A 70 5.26 -14.38 -29.58
CA LEU A 70 5.27 -15.81 -29.29
C LEU A 70 3.97 -16.28 -28.59
N PRO A 71 3.43 -15.58 -27.57
CA PRO A 71 2.15 -15.92 -26.97
C PRO A 71 0.99 -15.82 -27.98
N GLY A 72 1.01 -14.80 -28.84
CA GLY A 72 0.03 -14.65 -29.91
C GLY A 72 0.07 -15.82 -30.91
N HIS A 73 1.27 -16.27 -31.28
CA HIS A 73 1.45 -17.43 -32.16
C HIS A 73 1.01 -18.75 -31.51
N ALA A 74 1.34 -18.93 -30.23
CA ALA A 74 0.99 -20.12 -29.46
C ALA A 74 -0.52 -20.27 -29.29
N MET A 75 -1.22 -19.19 -28.95
CA MET A 75 -2.69 -19.21 -28.82
C MET A 75 -3.40 -19.22 -30.18
N ALA A 76 -2.80 -18.63 -31.21
CA ALA A 76 -3.27 -18.64 -32.59
C ALA A 76 -4.74 -18.25 -32.77
N GLY A 77 -5.26 -17.40 -31.88
CA GLY A 77 -6.69 -17.15 -31.74
C GLY A 77 -7.33 -16.60 -33.01
N THR A 78 -8.36 -17.26 -33.50
CA THR A 78 -9.21 -16.71 -34.58
C THR A 78 -10.43 -16.01 -34.00
N GLN A 79 -10.83 -16.39 -32.78
CA GLN A 79 -11.99 -15.84 -32.08
C GLN A 79 -11.56 -15.41 -30.67
N MET A 80 -11.96 -14.20 -30.28
CA MET A 80 -11.78 -13.71 -28.91
C MET A 80 -13.09 -13.94 -28.16
N ASN A 81 -13.02 -14.68 -27.05
CA ASN A 81 -14.17 -14.91 -26.19
C ASN A 81 -14.39 -13.65 -25.32
N GLY A 82 -15.30 -12.78 -25.74
CA GLY A 82 -15.64 -11.56 -25.01
C GLY A 82 -14.92 -10.32 -25.54
N ARG A 83 -14.56 -9.40 -24.64
CA ARG A 83 -13.87 -8.14 -24.93
C ARG A 83 -12.47 -8.17 -24.34
N ALA A 84 -11.53 -7.48 -24.98
CA ALA A 84 -10.20 -7.30 -24.40
C ALA A 84 -10.32 -6.44 -23.14
N ASN A 85 -9.84 -6.99 -22.02
CA ASN A 85 -9.80 -6.31 -20.73
C ASN A 85 -8.53 -5.48 -20.62
N PHE A 86 -8.63 -4.34 -19.94
CA PHE A 86 -7.46 -3.58 -19.53
C PHE A 86 -6.69 -4.36 -18.44
N PRO A 87 -5.36 -4.25 -18.35
CA PRO A 87 -4.58 -5.10 -17.47
C PRO A 87 -4.90 -4.80 -16.00
N SER A 88 -5.38 -5.81 -15.29
CA SER A 88 -5.72 -5.70 -13.87
C SER A 88 -4.48 -5.59 -12.97
N TRP A 89 -3.31 -5.94 -13.52
CA TRP A 89 -2.03 -5.93 -12.82
C TRP A 89 -1.68 -4.56 -12.24
N LEU A 90 -1.95 -3.45 -12.95
CA LEU A 90 -1.63 -2.10 -12.47
C LEU A 90 -2.37 -1.76 -11.16
N GLY A 91 -3.66 -2.10 -11.09
CA GLY A 91 -4.46 -1.93 -9.87
C GLY A 91 -3.94 -2.81 -8.74
N LYS A 92 -3.70 -4.10 -9.02
CA LYS A 92 -3.16 -5.06 -8.05
C LYS A 92 -1.78 -4.66 -7.51
N ASN A 93 -0.92 -4.10 -8.36
CA ASN A 93 0.40 -3.62 -7.96
C ASN A 93 0.29 -2.43 -6.99
N SER A 94 -0.61 -1.49 -7.25
CA SER A 94 -0.89 -0.39 -6.32
C SER A 94 -1.41 -0.90 -4.97
N THR A 95 -2.37 -1.84 -4.99
CA THR A 95 -2.88 -2.49 -3.76
C THR A 95 -1.77 -3.21 -3.00
N THR A 96 -0.87 -3.91 -3.71
CA THR A 96 0.28 -4.59 -3.11
C THR A 96 1.20 -3.60 -2.39
N GLY A 97 1.50 -2.45 -3.02
CA GLY A 97 2.29 -1.39 -2.41
C GLY A 97 1.63 -0.79 -1.15
N LYS A 98 0.30 -0.61 -1.15
CA LYS A 98 -0.45 -0.19 0.05
C LYS A 98 -0.28 -1.22 1.18
N ILE A 99 -0.48 -2.51 0.88
CA ILE A 99 -0.38 -3.59 1.88
C ILE A 99 1.04 -3.70 2.44
N GLN A 100 2.07 -3.61 1.61
CA GLN A 100 3.46 -3.65 2.07
C GLN A 100 3.79 -2.51 3.06
N ARG A 101 3.28 -1.29 2.80
CA ARG A 101 3.44 -0.16 3.72
C ARG A 101 2.75 -0.42 5.06
N LEU A 102 1.53 -0.97 5.02
CA LEU A 102 0.81 -1.33 6.24
C LEU A 102 1.56 -2.39 7.05
N VAL A 103 2.02 -3.47 6.40
CA VAL A 103 2.80 -4.52 7.07
C VAL A 103 4.07 -3.94 7.70
N THR A 104 4.71 -2.97 7.04
CA THR A 104 5.88 -2.27 7.58
C THR A 104 5.55 -1.44 8.83
N ASP A 105 4.42 -0.73 8.84
CA ASP A 105 3.96 0.04 10.02
C ASP A 105 3.62 -0.90 11.19
N TRP A 106 2.89 -1.99 10.90
CA TRP A 106 2.63 -3.05 11.87
C TRP A 106 3.93 -3.61 12.45
N GLU A 107 4.90 -3.96 11.61
CA GLU A 107 6.20 -4.47 12.05
C GLU A 107 6.90 -3.50 13.01
N GLN A 108 6.93 -2.20 12.70
CA GLN A 108 7.55 -1.18 13.56
C GLN A 108 6.85 -1.08 14.92
N ARG A 109 5.53 -1.22 14.96
CA ARG A 109 4.75 -1.19 16.21
C ARG A 109 4.93 -2.42 17.06
N PHE A 110 4.95 -3.60 16.43
CA PHE A 110 5.26 -4.85 17.13
C PHE A 110 6.66 -4.83 17.73
N LYS A 111 7.65 -4.21 17.05
CA LYS A 111 9.00 -4.00 17.59
C LYS A 111 9.04 -3.01 18.75
N ALA A 112 8.17 -1.99 18.74
CA ALA A 112 8.07 -0.99 19.79
C ALA A 112 7.21 -1.43 20.99
N ALA A 113 6.40 -2.47 20.82
CA ALA A 113 5.49 -2.99 21.85
C ALA A 113 6.25 -3.45 23.10
N ARG A 114 5.59 -3.34 24.27
CA ARG A 114 6.16 -3.74 25.58
C ARG A 114 5.70 -5.14 26.03
N ALA A 115 4.74 -5.73 25.30
CA ALA A 115 4.24 -7.10 25.45
C ALA A 115 5.33 -8.15 25.14
N PRO A 116 5.12 -9.47 25.30
CA PRO A 116 6.05 -10.50 24.81
C PRO A 116 6.42 -10.38 23.32
N GLY A 117 5.66 -9.62 22.51
CA GLY A 117 6.08 -9.19 21.16
C GLY A 117 7.26 -8.20 21.14
N GLY A 118 7.43 -7.39 22.17
CA GLY A 118 8.64 -6.59 22.43
C GLY A 118 9.83 -7.42 22.91
N VAL A 119 9.57 -8.56 23.56
CA VAL A 119 10.62 -9.54 23.91
C VAL A 119 11.16 -10.23 22.65
N LEU A 120 10.37 -10.31 21.58
CA LEU A 120 10.88 -10.70 20.26
C LEU A 120 11.85 -9.67 19.66
N GLY A 121 11.82 -8.40 20.11
CA GLY A 121 12.77 -7.37 19.69
C GLY A 121 12.95 -7.30 18.17
N SER A 122 14.21 -7.28 17.72
CA SER A 122 14.58 -7.26 16.29
C SER A 122 14.25 -8.55 15.52
N ALA A 123 13.75 -9.61 16.17
CA ALA A 123 13.45 -10.89 15.53
C ALA A 123 12.12 -10.89 14.76
N VAL A 124 11.24 -9.89 14.98
CA VAL A 124 10.02 -9.74 14.18
C VAL A 124 10.39 -9.28 12.78
N THR A 125 10.35 -10.21 11.83
CA THR A 125 10.51 -9.93 10.39
C THR A 125 9.13 -9.94 9.73
N GLN A 126 8.99 -9.31 8.56
CA GLN A 126 7.71 -9.20 7.84
C GLN A 126 7.03 -10.55 7.57
N CYS A 127 7.77 -11.57 7.16
CA CYS A 127 7.17 -12.87 6.82
C CYS A 127 6.54 -13.59 8.03
N PRO A 128 7.24 -13.81 9.17
CA PRO A 128 6.61 -14.36 10.37
C PRO A 128 5.44 -13.52 10.89
N LEU A 129 5.56 -12.19 10.82
CA LEU A 129 4.48 -11.27 11.22
C LEU A 129 3.19 -11.53 10.44
N VAL A 130 3.30 -11.65 9.12
CA VAL A 130 2.17 -11.87 8.20
C VAL A 130 1.58 -13.27 8.34
N LEU A 131 2.40 -14.29 8.55
CA LEU A 131 1.96 -15.68 8.59
C LEU A 131 1.42 -16.11 9.95
N ASP A 132 2.06 -15.71 11.04
CA ASP A 132 1.78 -16.26 12.37
C ASP A 132 1.01 -15.28 13.26
N TYR A 133 1.37 -14.00 13.24
CA TYR A 133 0.87 -13.01 14.19
C TYR A 133 -0.38 -12.29 13.72
N LEU A 134 -0.33 -11.70 12.51
CA LEU A 134 -1.43 -10.92 11.97
C LEU A 134 -2.75 -11.71 11.89
N PRO A 135 -2.78 -12.99 11.45
CA PRO A 135 -4.01 -13.79 11.44
C PRO A 135 -4.64 -14.00 12.82
N MET A 136 -3.83 -13.91 13.89
CA MET A 136 -4.29 -14.06 15.28
C MET A 136 -4.81 -12.75 15.88
N ILE A 137 -4.48 -11.61 15.29
CA ILE A 137 -4.89 -10.29 15.80
C ILE A 137 -6.40 -10.07 15.78
N PRO A 138 -7.16 -10.45 14.74
CA PRO A 138 -8.63 -10.38 14.76
C PRO A 138 -9.26 -11.13 15.95
N TYR A 139 -8.70 -12.28 16.35
CA TYR A 139 -9.18 -13.05 17.52
C TYR A 139 -9.01 -12.31 18.85
N ARG A 140 -8.06 -11.37 18.93
CA ARG A 140 -7.84 -10.55 20.13
C ARG A 140 -8.54 -9.19 20.05
N LEU A 141 -8.68 -8.60 18.87
CA LEU A 141 -9.20 -7.23 18.72
C LEU A 141 -10.67 -7.17 18.31
N VAL A 142 -11.17 -8.17 17.59
CA VAL A 142 -12.52 -8.15 16.99
C VAL A 142 -13.46 -9.13 17.67
N PHE A 143 -13.04 -10.38 17.89
CA PHE A 143 -13.89 -11.38 18.53
C PHE A 143 -14.41 -10.97 19.92
N PRO A 144 -13.61 -10.37 20.82
CA PRO A 144 -14.12 -9.92 22.11
C PRO A 144 -15.23 -8.86 22.00
N LEU A 145 -15.15 -7.98 20.99
CA LEU A 145 -16.20 -6.98 20.73
C LEU A 145 -17.50 -7.63 20.24
N VAL A 146 -17.41 -8.71 19.47
CA VAL A 146 -18.59 -9.43 18.97
C VAL A 146 -19.29 -10.20 20.09
N HIS A 147 -18.53 -10.85 20.98
CA HIS A 147 -19.09 -11.69 22.03
C HIS A 147 -19.51 -10.93 23.29
N HIS A 148 -18.74 -9.93 23.72
CA HIS A 148 -18.94 -9.22 24.99
C HIS A 148 -19.36 -7.76 24.81
N GLY A 149 -19.46 -7.27 23.57
CA GLY A 149 -19.98 -5.93 23.28
C GLY A 149 -19.18 -4.81 23.95
N SER A 150 -19.89 -3.88 24.61
CA SER A 150 -19.30 -2.73 25.31
C SER A 150 -18.39 -3.11 26.47
N ASP A 151 -18.60 -4.28 27.08
CA ASP A 151 -17.88 -4.67 28.28
C ASP A 151 -16.42 -5.07 27.97
N ALA A 152 -16.15 -5.46 26.72
CA ALA A 152 -14.80 -5.74 26.23
C ALA A 152 -13.98 -4.49 25.85
N LEU A 153 -14.57 -3.29 25.81
CA LEU A 153 -13.87 -2.07 25.41
C LEU A 153 -12.62 -1.76 26.28
N PRO A 154 -12.67 -1.85 27.62
CA PRO A 154 -11.50 -1.57 28.47
C PRO A 154 -10.36 -2.57 28.23
N ASP A 155 -10.69 -3.85 28.05
CA ASP A 155 -9.73 -4.91 27.80
C ASP A 155 -9.11 -4.78 26.40
N LEU A 156 -9.92 -4.42 25.41
CA LEU A 156 -9.46 -4.13 24.06
C LEU A 156 -8.45 -2.97 24.05
N ILE A 157 -8.78 -1.85 24.70
CA ILE A 157 -7.86 -0.71 24.78
C ILE A 157 -6.55 -1.11 25.46
N ARG A 158 -6.61 -1.91 26.54
CA ARG A 158 -5.40 -2.44 27.19
C ARG A 158 -4.56 -3.30 26.23
N THR A 159 -5.19 -4.13 25.40
CA THR A 159 -4.45 -4.90 24.39
C THR A 159 -3.84 -4.00 23.31
N MET A 160 -4.56 -2.99 22.82
CA MET A 160 -4.03 -2.03 21.87
C MET A 160 -2.82 -1.28 22.43
N ASP A 161 -2.89 -0.84 23.69
CA ASP A 161 -1.78 -0.17 24.39
C ASP A 161 -0.56 -1.07 24.56
N SER A 162 -0.78 -2.37 24.81
CA SER A 162 0.30 -3.35 24.97
C SER A 162 1.08 -3.62 23.69
N TYR A 163 0.40 -3.55 22.53
CA TYR A 163 0.97 -3.75 21.19
C TYR A 163 1.29 -2.43 20.46
N SER A 164 1.15 -1.28 21.13
CA SER A 164 1.39 0.05 20.54
C SER A 164 0.53 0.32 19.28
N LEU A 165 -0.69 -0.22 19.25
CA LEU A 165 -1.62 -0.11 18.13
C LEU A 165 -2.47 1.17 18.23
N THR A 166 -2.65 1.86 17.11
CA THR A 166 -3.57 3.00 17.02
C THR A 166 -4.93 2.60 16.48
N LEU A 167 -5.91 3.49 16.60
CA LEU A 167 -7.22 3.32 15.97
C LEU A 167 -7.14 3.10 14.45
N GLU A 168 -6.15 3.69 13.78
CA GLU A 168 -5.92 3.48 12.34
C GLU A 168 -5.60 2.02 12.02
N HIS A 169 -4.81 1.35 12.86
CA HIS A 169 -4.45 -0.06 12.69
C HIS A 169 -5.65 -0.96 12.84
N TRP A 170 -6.48 -0.66 13.84
CA TRP A 170 -7.72 -1.37 14.08
C TRP A 170 -8.72 -1.17 12.93
N ARG A 171 -8.82 0.02 12.35
CA ARG A 171 -9.67 0.29 11.17
C ARG A 171 -9.13 -0.41 9.92
N ALA A 172 -7.82 -0.33 9.67
CA ALA A 172 -7.18 -1.03 8.55
C ALA A 172 -7.41 -2.55 8.62
N LEU A 173 -7.40 -3.14 9.83
CA LEU A 173 -7.74 -4.56 10.02
C LEU A 173 -9.17 -4.93 9.56
N LEU A 174 -10.12 -4.01 9.71
CA LEU A 174 -11.53 -4.24 9.33
C LEU A 174 -11.76 -4.04 7.83
N ASP A 175 -11.02 -3.13 7.21
CA ASP A 175 -11.21 -2.73 5.82
C ASP A 175 -10.32 -3.52 4.84
N ASP A 176 -9.10 -3.91 5.25
CA ASP A 176 -8.17 -4.61 4.37
C ASP A 176 -8.45 -6.13 4.32
N LEU A 177 -8.75 -6.58 3.10
CA LEU A 177 -9.51 -7.78 2.75
C LEU A 177 -8.92 -9.13 3.21
N TRP A 178 -7.63 -9.20 3.55
CA TRP A 178 -6.95 -10.47 3.84
C TRP A 178 -6.92 -10.85 5.32
N LEU A 179 -7.26 -9.91 6.22
CA LEU A 179 -7.41 -10.12 7.67
C LEU A 179 -8.84 -9.85 8.15
N ARG A 180 -9.74 -9.56 7.21
CA ARG A 180 -11.11 -9.18 7.52
C ARG A 180 -11.79 -10.31 8.29
N PRO A 181 -12.27 -10.06 9.52
CA PRO A 181 -13.05 -11.04 10.25
C PRO A 181 -14.35 -11.33 9.49
N THR A 182 -14.80 -12.58 9.52
CA THR A 182 -16.07 -13.01 8.91
C THR A 182 -17.29 -12.33 9.53
N THR A 183 -17.14 -11.82 10.75
CA THR A 183 -18.18 -11.12 11.50
C THR A 183 -18.03 -9.61 11.35
N GLU A 184 -19.08 -8.94 10.89
CA GLU A 184 -19.10 -7.49 10.78
C GLU A 184 -19.30 -6.83 12.15
N VAL A 185 -18.42 -5.89 12.49
CA VAL A 185 -18.55 -5.06 13.69
C VAL A 185 -19.55 -3.93 13.40
N SER A 186 -20.58 -3.80 14.23
CA SER A 186 -21.60 -2.76 14.06
C SER A 186 -21.00 -1.35 14.13
N ALA A 187 -21.54 -0.41 13.34
CA ALA A 187 -21.06 0.98 13.30
C ALA A 187 -21.13 1.65 14.69
N ALA A 188 -22.13 1.32 15.49
CA ALA A 188 -22.26 1.78 16.86
C ALA A 188 -21.04 1.39 17.71
N MET A 189 -20.53 0.16 17.58
CA MET A 189 -19.37 -0.28 18.37
C MET A 189 -18.08 0.36 17.88
N LYS A 190 -17.93 0.60 16.58
CA LYS A 190 -16.79 1.38 16.04
C LYS A 190 -16.77 2.81 16.63
N ALA A 191 -17.93 3.44 16.77
CA ALA A 191 -18.07 4.75 17.38
C ALA A 191 -17.76 4.73 18.89
N SER A 192 -18.30 3.75 19.63
CA SER A 192 -18.03 3.58 21.06
C SER A 192 -16.54 3.36 21.35
N LEU A 193 -15.86 2.53 20.56
CA LEU A 193 -14.42 2.32 20.66
C LEU A 193 -13.64 3.61 20.42
N THR A 194 -13.99 4.36 19.38
CA THR A 194 -13.31 5.63 19.05
C THR A 194 -13.41 6.63 20.22
N ARG A 195 -14.60 6.75 20.83
CA ARG A 195 -14.82 7.62 22.00
C ARG A 195 -14.03 7.14 23.23
N ALA A 196 -14.09 5.84 23.53
CA ALA A 196 -13.42 5.26 24.68
C ALA A 196 -11.89 5.34 24.58
N TYR A 197 -11.34 5.20 23.37
CA TYR A 197 -9.91 5.40 23.09
C TYR A 197 -9.52 6.86 23.36
N GLN A 198 -10.21 7.82 22.75
CA GLN A 198 -9.89 9.25 22.92
C GLN A 198 -9.97 9.75 24.37
N GLN A 199 -10.80 9.14 25.22
CA GLN A 199 -10.92 9.50 26.64
C GLN A 199 -9.75 9.02 27.49
N ARG A 200 -8.94 8.06 27.02
CA ARG A 200 -7.82 7.49 27.79
C ARG A 200 -6.49 8.08 27.35
N GLN A 201 -5.56 8.16 28.29
CA GLN A 201 -4.16 8.44 27.97
C GLN A 201 -3.47 7.14 27.57
N HIS A 202 -2.90 7.12 26.37
CA HIS A 202 -2.18 5.97 25.83
C HIS A 202 -0.68 6.12 26.04
N PRO A 203 0.06 5.03 26.30
CA PRO A 203 1.51 5.10 26.43
C PRO A 203 2.16 5.59 25.13
N LEU A 204 3.05 6.58 25.24
CA LEU A 204 3.87 7.04 24.13
C LEU A 204 4.97 6.02 23.87
N HIS A 205 4.85 5.26 22.79
CA HIS A 205 5.89 4.35 22.32
C HIS A 205 6.67 5.01 21.18
N TYR A 206 8.01 4.93 21.22
CA TYR A 206 8.84 5.43 20.14
C TYR A 206 8.76 4.46 18.96
N VAL A 207 7.93 4.80 17.99
CA VAL A 207 7.88 4.11 16.69
C VAL A 207 8.64 5.00 15.71
N PRO A 208 9.75 4.51 15.08
CA PRO A 208 10.45 5.27 14.06
C PRO A 208 9.47 5.61 12.93
N ARG A 209 9.14 6.89 12.75
CA ARG A 209 8.28 7.28 11.64
C ARG A 209 9.00 6.98 10.33
N THR A 210 8.51 5.99 9.58
CA THR A 210 8.86 5.87 8.17
C THR A 210 8.47 7.19 7.49
N ARG A 211 9.46 7.98 7.08
CA ARG A 211 9.22 9.21 6.35
C ARG A 211 8.53 8.84 5.04
N HIS A 212 7.23 9.08 4.95
CA HIS A 212 6.55 9.13 3.68
C HIS A 212 7.16 10.30 2.92
N ARG A 213 7.93 10.01 1.87
CA ARG A 213 8.27 11.02 0.87
C ARG A 213 6.96 11.41 0.20
N GLN A 214 6.32 12.46 0.70
CA GLN A 214 5.30 13.14 -0.08
C GLN A 214 5.99 13.60 -1.38
N PRO A 215 5.38 13.41 -2.55
CA PRO A 215 5.87 14.08 -3.75
C PRO A 215 5.86 15.58 -3.43
N GLU A 216 7.05 16.17 -3.42
CA GLU A 216 7.24 17.58 -3.21
C GLU A 216 6.46 18.29 -4.33
N LYS A 217 5.44 19.06 -3.97
CA LYS A 217 4.76 19.93 -4.95
C LYS A 217 5.83 20.89 -5.45
N ILE A 218 6.25 20.69 -6.70
CA ILE A 218 7.08 21.65 -7.42
C ILE A 218 6.25 22.94 -7.45
N ALA A 219 6.77 23.99 -6.81
CA ALA A 219 6.17 25.31 -6.88
C ALA A 219 6.14 25.75 -8.34
N ASP A 220 4.93 25.99 -8.84
CA ASP A 220 4.63 26.44 -10.19
C ASP A 220 5.27 27.80 -10.45
N SER A 221 6.45 27.80 -11.09
CA SER A 221 6.96 28.97 -11.80
C SER A 221 6.23 29.00 -13.14
N GLY A 222 5.18 29.81 -13.19
CA GLY A 222 4.21 29.84 -14.28
C GLY A 222 4.85 29.88 -15.67
N LEU A 223 4.46 28.90 -16.48
CA LEU A 223 4.39 28.94 -17.94
C LEU A 223 3.43 27.82 -18.37
N GLY A 224 2.23 28.24 -18.77
CA GLY A 224 1.10 27.36 -19.01
C GLY A 224 1.35 26.33 -20.11
N VAL A 225 1.10 25.07 -19.77
CA VAL A 225 0.72 24.02 -20.70
C VAL A 225 -0.42 23.25 -20.04
N THR A 226 -1.56 23.20 -20.70
CA THR A 226 -2.78 22.53 -20.23
C THR A 226 -2.55 21.03 -20.10
N GLU A 227 -2.47 20.55 -18.86
CA GLU A 227 -2.37 19.13 -18.53
C GLU A 227 -3.75 18.57 -18.18
N ALA A 228 -4.07 17.41 -18.75
CA ALA A 228 -5.32 16.71 -18.54
C ALA A 228 -5.47 16.29 -17.07
N SER A 229 -6.56 16.75 -16.44
CA SER A 229 -6.90 16.38 -15.07
C SER A 229 -7.31 14.90 -15.02
N MET A 230 -6.55 14.08 -14.28
CA MET A 230 -6.95 12.72 -13.91
C MET A 230 -7.87 12.79 -12.69
N VAL A 231 -9.08 12.27 -12.86
CA VAL A 231 -10.13 12.18 -11.84
C VAL A 231 -9.92 10.90 -11.03
N ASP A 232 -10.08 10.98 -9.72
CA ASP A 232 -10.11 9.83 -8.80
C ASP A 232 -11.53 9.25 -8.64
N ASP A 233 -11.58 7.97 -8.28
CA ASP A 233 -12.73 7.05 -8.34
C ASP A 233 -13.90 7.35 -7.37
N GLN A 234 -14.01 8.58 -6.82
CA GLN A 234 -15.18 8.99 -6.01
C GLN A 234 -15.77 10.38 -6.31
N GLY A 235 -15.36 11.05 -7.41
CA GLY A 235 -16.15 12.13 -8.01
C GLY A 235 -16.63 13.26 -7.07
N THR A 236 -15.84 13.62 -6.05
CA THR A 236 -16.19 14.70 -5.12
C THR A 236 -15.14 15.81 -5.20
N THR A 237 -15.50 16.95 -5.77
CA THR A 237 -14.72 18.18 -5.69
C THR A 237 -14.83 18.72 -4.27
N ILE A 238 -13.81 18.52 -3.45
CA ILE A 238 -13.70 19.19 -2.15
C ILE A 238 -12.96 20.52 -2.38
N THR A 239 -13.73 21.59 -2.54
CA THR A 239 -13.26 22.94 -2.27
C THR A 239 -13.37 23.14 -0.76
N ASP A 240 -12.25 23.09 -0.04
CA ASP A 240 -12.22 23.54 1.35
C ASP A 240 -12.20 25.08 1.36
N ASP A 241 -13.41 25.66 1.47
CA ASP A 241 -13.61 27.03 1.93
C ASP A 241 -13.15 27.11 3.39
N ILE A 242 -12.00 27.75 3.61
CA ILE A 242 -11.60 28.22 4.94
C ILE A 242 -11.85 29.72 4.98
N ASP A 243 -12.94 30.10 5.64
CA ASP A 243 -13.19 31.45 6.14
C ASP A 243 -12.06 31.86 7.09
N ILE A 244 -11.25 32.83 6.66
CA ILE A 244 -10.28 33.53 7.53
C ILE A 244 -10.92 34.88 7.90
N PRO A 245 -11.15 35.20 9.18
CA PRO A 245 -11.65 36.52 9.54
C PRO A 245 -10.55 37.56 9.33
N ALA A 246 -10.87 38.58 8.54
CA ALA A 246 -10.01 39.72 8.23
C ALA A 246 -9.71 40.58 9.47
N SER A 247 -8.47 41.05 9.58
CA SER A 247 -8.06 42.22 10.36
C SER A 247 -6.70 42.74 9.84
N PRO A 248 -6.43 44.04 9.93
CA PRO A 248 -6.01 44.83 8.76
C PRO A 248 -4.52 45.19 8.70
N ASP A 249 -4.11 45.54 7.48
CA ASP A 249 -2.80 46.01 7.05
C ASP A 249 -2.17 47.10 7.94
N SER A 250 -0.85 47.01 8.15
CA SER A 250 0.05 48.12 7.84
C SER A 250 1.50 47.65 7.68
N SER A 251 2.07 48.09 6.57
CA SER A 251 3.45 47.95 6.09
C SER A 251 4.45 48.81 6.85
N SER A 252 5.69 48.34 7.00
CA SER A 252 6.91 49.10 6.63
C SER A 252 8.19 48.28 6.79
N ASP A 253 9.09 48.47 5.85
CA ASP A 253 10.41 47.84 5.62
C ASP A 253 11.47 48.06 6.72
N THR A 254 12.57 47.27 6.68
CA THR A 254 13.98 47.71 6.40
C THR A 254 15.07 46.86 7.11
N GLU A 255 16.08 46.44 6.33
CA GLU A 255 17.53 46.19 6.58
C GLU A 255 18.12 45.19 7.62
N ALA A 256 18.85 44.20 7.07
CA ALA A 256 20.28 43.87 7.23
C ALA A 256 20.95 43.51 8.61
N ASP A 257 21.36 42.23 8.69
CA ASP A 257 22.70 41.70 9.08
C ASP A 257 23.15 41.52 10.57
N PRO A 258 24.15 40.65 10.89
CA PRO A 258 23.94 39.46 11.75
C PRO A 258 24.92 39.34 12.95
N VAL A 259 24.55 38.63 14.04
CA VAL A 259 25.52 38.19 15.07
C VAL A 259 25.17 36.82 15.68
N HIS A 260 26.07 35.87 15.47
CA HIS A 260 26.26 34.62 16.21
C HIS A 260 26.51 34.88 17.72
N ARG A 261 25.79 34.15 18.60
CA ARG A 261 26.29 33.40 19.78
C ARG A 261 25.24 33.40 20.90
N ARG A 262 24.71 32.21 21.22
CA ARG A 262 24.47 31.84 22.62
C ARG A 262 24.64 30.34 22.82
N ALA A 263 25.63 30.02 23.64
CA ALA A 263 26.03 28.70 24.05
C ALA A 263 24.97 28.05 24.96
N TYR A 264 24.72 26.75 24.75
CA TYR A 264 24.04 25.89 25.71
C TYR A 264 24.98 25.62 26.89
N ARG A 265 24.52 25.91 28.12
CA ARG A 265 25.17 25.49 29.36
C ARG A 265 24.74 24.07 29.69
N ALA A 266 25.70 23.16 29.83
CA ALA A 266 25.52 21.82 30.36
C ALA A 266 25.34 21.87 31.89
N THR A 267 24.40 21.10 32.41
CA THR A 267 24.19 20.84 33.85
C THR A 267 25.06 19.67 34.30
N GLU A 268 25.88 19.92 35.33
CA GLU A 268 26.70 18.91 36.01
C GLU A 268 25.85 17.95 36.84
N ILE A 269 26.20 16.67 36.78
CA ILE A 269 25.68 15.58 37.62
C ILE A 269 26.56 15.51 38.86
N VAL A 270 25.98 15.75 40.04
CA VAL A 270 26.63 15.55 41.34
C VAL A 270 26.46 14.09 41.76
N SER A 271 27.60 13.39 41.90
CA SER A 271 27.72 12.08 42.54
C SER A 271 27.76 12.26 44.05
N VAL A 272 26.86 11.60 44.78
CA VAL A 272 26.90 11.50 46.25
C VAL A 272 27.22 10.05 46.60
N GLY A 273 28.34 9.87 47.30
CA GLY A 273 28.67 8.66 48.05
C GLY A 273 28.07 8.68 49.46
#